data_AF-A0AB35RS76-F1
#
_entry.id   AF-A0AB35RS76-F1
#
_cell.length_a   1.000
_cell.length_b   1.000
_cell.length_c   1.000
_cell.angle_alpha   90.00
_cell.angle_beta   90.00
_cell.angle_gamma   90.00
#
_symmetry.space_group_name_H-M   'P 1'
#
loop_
_entity.id
_entity.type
_entity.pdbx_description
1 polymer ?
#
loop_
_entity_poly.entity_id
_entity_poly.type
_entity_poly.pdbx_seq_one_letter_code
_entity_poly.pdbx_strand_id
1 'polypeptide(L)'
;MKSIFSGFYSTPSASIKNIWLEEATLFVFDTNCLLNLYRCEDHTREDILRVMREIAPRTWIPFQVGLEFQRNRRSVIEESIASLDKIKNELIKIHTQNILNSGSVKKHLYNSLNDELLELQSQLKGTIEKYIDEKITPRITSKKAISEHDFIRDSIDEILDNRVGSIPDQDKINIINNEGKKRYQNKQPPGFKDDVKQSISFFSNIELQDKYGDLYLWKEIIEKSKDDNIKNVIFICDDNKNDWWFTYSGKTHGALEALKTEICNDANINDFLLINQLTFLNESNKHLENIKIRDSSLKEVRELSILKEGESTAKKNISAYYQGYLDGLHPYEAIAKSDIKYDDIRIVYNKHLNHKLYTDAQLHGNELFDEANNIISLSKNLLDEIYSNETDLILNMSKEHFLNLRGLLIKDLNKLEAFTNRLILIIQTEKPSYYNEQEQNQKINEFEKIINNLIKHIQEYLDEFTSYLIML
;
A
#
# COMPACT_ATOMS: atom_id res chain seq x y z
N MET A 1 6.46 38.46 4.36
CA MET A 1 5.92 37.11 4.65
C MET A 1 6.82 36.02 4.09
N LYS A 2 7.07 35.95 2.78
CA LYS A 2 7.88 34.88 2.15
C LYS A 2 9.26 34.64 2.79
N SER A 3 10.03 35.70 3.07
CA SER A 3 11.36 35.58 3.67
C SER A 3 11.35 35.06 5.11
N ILE A 4 10.32 35.37 5.89
CA ILE A 4 10.23 34.99 7.32
C ILE A 4 9.63 33.58 7.47
N PHE A 5 8.72 33.19 6.58
CA PHE A 5 7.96 31.94 6.66
C PHE A 5 8.32 30.98 5.52
N SER A 6 9.57 30.98 5.06
CA SER A 6 10.04 30.20 3.91
C SER A 6 9.73 28.70 4.03
N GLY A 7 9.74 28.16 5.25
CA GLY A 7 9.37 26.77 5.54
C GLY A 7 7.93 26.38 5.16
N PHE A 8 7.00 27.33 5.08
CA PHE A 8 5.61 27.08 4.68
C PHE A 8 5.40 27.12 3.16
N TYR A 9 6.37 27.59 2.39
CA TYR A 9 6.23 27.69 0.94
C TYR A 9 6.75 26.42 0.27
N SER A 10 5.88 25.74 -0.48
CA SER A 10 6.28 24.65 -1.37
C SER A 10 7.17 25.18 -2.49
N THR A 11 8.15 24.38 -2.88
CA THR A 11 9.00 24.67 -4.04
C THR A 11 8.18 24.50 -5.32
N PRO A 12 8.04 25.54 -6.17
CA PRO A 12 7.26 25.44 -7.40
C PRO A 12 7.80 24.35 -8.33
N SER A 13 6.93 23.65 -9.06
CA SER A 13 7.34 22.59 -9.99
C SER A 13 8.36 23.05 -11.05
N ALA A 14 8.22 24.30 -11.53
CA ALA A 14 9.17 24.92 -12.45
C ALA A 14 10.58 25.10 -11.85
N SER A 15 10.70 25.13 -10.52
CA SER A 15 11.97 25.25 -9.80
C SER A 15 12.59 23.88 -9.47
N ILE A 16 11.80 22.80 -9.43
CA ILE A 16 12.30 21.44 -9.12
C ILE A 16 13.35 21.01 -10.13
N LYS A 17 13.11 21.22 -11.43
CA LYS A 17 14.10 20.92 -12.47
C LYS A 17 15.43 21.64 -12.23
N ASN A 18 15.37 22.92 -11.88
CA ASN A 18 16.56 23.73 -11.66
C ASN A 18 17.34 23.22 -10.44
N ILE A 19 16.66 22.98 -9.31
CA ILE A 19 17.28 22.40 -8.11
C ILE A 19 17.87 21.03 -8.43
N TRP A 20 17.15 20.17 -9.15
CA TRP A 20 17.62 18.83 -9.48
C TRP A 20 18.92 18.83 -10.31
N LEU A 21 19.05 19.77 -11.25
CA LEU A 21 20.18 19.85 -12.18
C LEU A 21 21.33 20.73 -11.67
N GLU A 22 21.10 21.54 -10.64
CA GLU A 22 22.12 22.46 -10.10
C GLU A 22 23.29 21.68 -9.46
N GLU A 23 24.52 22.09 -9.78
CA GLU A 23 25.74 21.45 -9.25
C GLU A 23 25.84 21.54 -7.73
N ALA A 24 25.32 22.64 -7.16
CA ALA A 24 25.28 22.92 -5.73
C ALA A 24 24.14 22.19 -4.98
N THR A 25 23.53 21.18 -5.59
CA THR A 25 22.49 20.37 -4.94
C THR A 25 23.09 19.10 -4.35
N LEU A 26 22.89 18.90 -3.06
CA LEU A 26 23.25 17.67 -2.35
C LEU A 26 22.08 16.68 -2.35
N PHE A 27 22.34 15.45 -2.79
CA PHE A 27 21.42 14.32 -2.63
C PHE A 27 21.82 13.48 -1.44
N VAL A 28 20.86 13.27 -0.54
CA VAL A 28 21.05 12.47 0.67
C VAL A 28 20.07 11.32 0.68
N PHE A 29 20.56 10.09 0.79
CA PHE A 29 19.71 8.91 0.89
C PHE A 29 19.52 8.49 2.34
N ASP A 30 18.29 8.14 2.71
CA ASP A 30 17.99 7.44 3.95
C ASP A 30 18.39 5.95 3.87
N THR A 31 18.62 5.33 5.03
CA THR A 31 18.90 3.90 5.19
C THR A 31 17.87 3.05 4.46
N ASN A 32 16.59 3.40 4.60
CA ASN A 32 15.49 2.65 4.03
C ASN A 32 15.52 2.57 2.49
N CYS A 33 15.94 3.64 1.83
CA CYS A 33 16.04 3.70 0.39
C CYS A 33 17.20 2.84 -0.13
N LEU A 34 18.32 2.80 0.60
CA LEU A 34 19.45 1.91 0.31
C LEU A 34 19.06 0.44 0.53
N LEU A 35 18.36 0.12 1.63
CA LEU A 35 17.92 -1.24 1.91
C LEU A 35 16.91 -1.78 0.89
N ASN A 36 16.13 -0.92 0.22
CA ASN A 36 15.20 -1.35 -0.83
C ASN A 36 15.92 -1.97 -2.04
N LEU A 37 17.21 -1.68 -2.27
CA LEU A 37 18.02 -2.34 -3.30
C LEU A 37 18.09 -3.86 -3.10
N TYR A 38 17.97 -4.33 -1.86
CA TYR A 38 17.92 -5.76 -1.53
C TYR A 38 16.52 -6.35 -1.65
N ARG A 39 15.47 -5.54 -1.57
CA ARG A 39 14.06 -6.00 -1.59
C ARG A 39 13.49 -6.12 -3.00
N CYS A 40 13.84 -5.19 -3.89
CA CYS A 40 13.29 -5.14 -5.24
C CYS A 40 13.86 -6.21 -6.19
N GLU A 41 13.19 -6.39 -7.32
CA GLU A 41 13.63 -7.17 -8.47
C GLU A 41 14.92 -6.60 -9.08
N ASP A 42 15.70 -7.47 -9.71
CA ASP A 42 17.03 -7.15 -10.23
C ASP A 42 17.01 -5.96 -11.20
N HIS A 43 16.00 -5.92 -12.06
CA HIS A 43 15.80 -4.83 -13.00
C HIS A 43 15.54 -3.49 -12.28
N THR A 44 14.70 -3.45 -11.25
CA THR A 44 14.39 -2.23 -10.49
C THR A 44 15.59 -1.71 -9.73
N ARG A 45 16.35 -2.63 -9.11
CA ARG A 45 17.64 -2.30 -8.50
C ARG A 45 18.58 -1.61 -9.49
N GLU A 46 18.73 -2.14 -10.69
CA GLU A 46 19.63 -1.57 -11.69
C GLU A 46 19.19 -0.18 -12.15
N ASP A 47 17.88 0.08 -12.26
CA ASP A 47 17.39 1.43 -12.58
C ASP A 47 17.69 2.41 -11.44
N ILE A 48 17.53 2.01 -10.17
CA ILE A 48 17.89 2.85 -9.02
C ILE A 48 19.39 3.13 -9.01
N LEU A 49 20.23 2.10 -9.16
CA LEU A 49 21.70 2.25 -9.17
C LEU A 49 22.16 3.12 -10.34
N ARG A 50 21.56 3.00 -11.52
CA ARG A 50 21.89 3.85 -12.67
C ARG A 50 21.64 5.32 -12.37
N VAL A 51 20.50 5.64 -11.76
CA VAL A 51 20.22 7.02 -11.34
C VAL A 51 21.24 7.48 -10.31
N MET A 52 21.51 6.68 -9.29
CA MET A 52 22.49 7.01 -8.24
C MET A 52 23.89 7.26 -8.81
N ARG A 53 24.32 6.48 -9.82
CA ARG A 53 25.60 6.69 -10.53
C ARG A 53 25.62 8.03 -11.27
N GLU A 54 24.54 8.40 -11.95
CA GLU A 54 24.45 9.67 -12.70
C GLU A 54 24.59 10.89 -11.78
N ILE A 55 24.11 10.79 -10.54
CA ILE A 55 24.20 11.87 -9.53
C ILE A 55 25.30 11.65 -8.50
N ALA A 56 26.18 10.66 -8.69
CA ALA A 56 27.19 10.25 -7.71
C ALA A 56 28.06 11.41 -7.17
N PRO A 57 28.54 12.36 -8.00
CA PRO A 57 29.36 13.48 -7.51
C PRO A 57 28.64 14.38 -6.49
N ARG A 58 27.31 14.36 -6.49
CA ARG A 58 26.43 15.17 -5.65
C ARG A 58 25.75 14.35 -4.56
N THR A 59 26.11 13.09 -4.40
CA THR A 59 25.51 12.16 -3.44
C THR A 59 26.38 12.01 -2.21
N TRP A 60 25.77 12.08 -1.03
CA TRP A 60 26.43 11.86 0.25
C TRP A 60 25.45 11.20 1.22
N ILE A 61 25.94 10.38 2.15
CA ILE A 61 25.10 9.81 3.22
C ILE A 61 25.66 10.14 4.62
N PRO A 62 24.78 10.37 5.61
CA PRO A 62 25.17 10.46 7.01
C PRO A 62 25.89 9.20 7.50
N PHE A 63 26.78 9.37 8.47
CA PHE A 63 27.36 8.28 9.26
C PHE A 63 26.26 7.40 9.85
N GLN A 64 25.21 8.00 10.43
CA GLN A 64 24.07 7.25 10.98
C GLN A 64 23.40 6.35 9.93
N VAL A 65 23.21 6.85 8.70
CA VAL A 65 22.66 6.06 7.58
C VAL A 65 23.58 4.90 7.22
N GLY A 66 24.87 5.18 7.08
CA GLY A 66 25.88 4.15 6.81
C GLY A 66 25.91 3.07 7.89
N LEU A 67 25.85 3.46 9.16
CA LEU A 67 25.85 2.54 10.30
C LEU A 67 24.62 1.61 10.27
N GLU A 68 23.42 2.18 10.11
CA GLU A 68 22.19 1.41 10.06
C GLU A 68 22.15 0.50 8.83
N PHE A 69 22.57 0.99 7.66
CA PHE A 69 22.66 0.20 6.45
C PHE A 69 23.56 -1.02 6.66
N GLN A 70 24.77 -0.81 7.19
CA GLN A 70 25.71 -1.90 7.46
C GLN A 70 25.13 -2.91 8.46
N ARG A 71 24.45 -2.47 9.52
CA ARG A 71 23.86 -3.40 10.49
C ARG A 71 22.69 -4.21 9.92
N ASN A 72 21.86 -3.60 9.09
CA ASN A 72 20.58 -4.18 8.70
C ASN A 72 20.61 -4.93 7.36
N ARG A 73 21.55 -4.64 6.44
CA ARG A 73 21.54 -5.19 5.08
C ARG A 73 21.47 -6.73 5.03
N ARG A 74 22.21 -7.43 5.90
CA ARG A 74 22.20 -8.90 5.95
C ARG A 74 20.85 -9.46 6.36
N SER A 75 20.19 -8.83 7.34
CA SER A 75 18.82 -9.22 7.73
C SER A 75 17.86 -9.06 6.56
N VAL A 76 17.95 -7.94 5.83
CA VAL A 76 17.06 -7.67 4.68
C VAL A 76 17.30 -8.66 3.52
N ILE A 77 18.55 -9.07 3.27
CA ILE A 77 18.88 -10.12 2.30
C ILE A 77 18.21 -11.44 2.71
N GLU A 78 18.41 -11.88 3.95
CA GLU A 78 17.86 -13.14 4.45
C GLU A 78 16.31 -13.13 4.50
N GLU A 79 15.69 -12.01 4.90
CA GLU A 79 14.24 -11.82 4.86
C GLU A 79 13.69 -11.93 3.42
N SER A 80 14.41 -11.35 2.45
CA SER A 80 14.03 -11.43 1.04
C SER A 80 14.10 -12.87 0.52
N ILE A 81 15.15 -13.62 0.86
CA ILE A 81 15.28 -15.05 0.53
C ILE A 81 14.15 -15.85 1.20
N ALA A 82 13.95 -15.66 2.50
CA ALA A 82 12.93 -16.37 3.26
C ALA A 82 11.51 -16.12 2.73
N SER A 83 11.21 -14.90 2.27
CA SER A 83 9.91 -14.59 1.67
C SER A 83 9.66 -15.37 0.38
N LEU A 84 10.69 -15.52 -0.47
CA LEU A 84 10.60 -16.30 -1.71
C LEU A 84 10.52 -17.81 -1.42
N ASP A 85 11.29 -18.30 -0.46
CA ASP A 85 11.21 -19.70 0.00
C ASP A 85 9.82 -20.00 0.59
N LYS A 86 9.21 -19.04 1.30
CA LYS A 86 7.82 -19.18 1.77
C LYS A 86 6.84 -19.29 0.60
N ILE A 87 6.95 -18.44 -0.42
CA ILE A 87 6.12 -18.52 -1.64
C ILE A 87 6.28 -19.89 -2.30
N LYS A 88 7.52 -20.36 -2.46
CA LYS A 88 7.83 -21.68 -3.00
C LYS A 88 7.14 -22.79 -2.21
N ASN A 89 7.23 -22.75 -0.88
CA ASN A 89 6.64 -23.76 -0.01
C ASN A 89 5.10 -23.75 -0.05
N GLU A 90 4.46 -22.57 -0.10
CA GLU A 90 3.01 -22.47 -0.26
C GLU A 90 2.54 -23.03 -1.61
N LEU A 91 3.29 -22.80 -2.68
CA LEU A 91 3.00 -23.40 -3.99
C LEU A 91 3.10 -24.93 -3.95
N ILE A 92 4.15 -25.48 -3.33
CA ILE A 92 4.31 -26.93 -3.18
C ILE A 92 3.14 -27.54 -2.39
N LYS A 93 2.69 -26.88 -1.32
CA LYS A 93 1.57 -27.34 -0.49
C LYS A 93 0.31 -27.60 -1.29
N ILE A 94 0.04 -26.85 -2.35
CA ILE A 94 -1.16 -27.01 -3.20
C ILE A 94 -1.30 -28.47 -3.68
N HIS A 95 -0.20 -29.13 -4.03
CA HIS A 95 -0.22 -30.49 -4.57
C HIS A 95 0.34 -31.56 -3.61
N THR A 96 0.76 -31.19 -2.39
CA THR A 96 1.25 -32.15 -1.39
C THR A 96 0.37 -32.24 -0.14
N GLN A 97 -0.43 -31.22 0.16
CA GLN A 97 -1.26 -31.19 1.37
C GLN A 97 -2.51 -32.04 1.19
N ASN A 98 -2.97 -32.67 2.28
CA ASN A 98 -4.28 -33.31 2.29
C ASN A 98 -5.36 -32.23 2.50
N ILE A 99 -6.10 -31.92 1.44
CA ILE A 99 -7.11 -30.85 1.43
C ILE A 99 -8.28 -31.16 2.39
N LEU A 100 -8.70 -32.42 2.52
CA LEU A 100 -9.79 -32.77 3.44
C LEU A 100 -9.42 -32.49 4.91
N ASN A 101 -8.16 -32.71 5.27
CA ASN A 101 -7.67 -32.37 6.62
C ASN A 101 -7.70 -30.85 6.87
N SER A 102 -7.44 -30.02 5.85
CA SER A 102 -7.54 -28.56 6.00
C SER A 102 -8.98 -28.07 6.24
N GLY A 103 -9.99 -28.83 5.81
CA GLY A 103 -11.40 -28.56 6.12
C GLY A 103 -11.89 -29.19 7.42
N SER A 104 -11.02 -29.82 8.23
CA SER A 104 -11.40 -30.62 9.42
C SER A 104 -12.34 -31.80 9.11
N VAL A 105 -12.33 -32.28 7.86
CA VAL A 105 -13.20 -33.37 7.40
C VAL A 105 -12.45 -34.70 7.51
N LYS A 106 -13.07 -35.70 8.13
CA LYS A 106 -12.48 -37.04 8.24
C LYS A 106 -12.51 -37.73 6.87
N LYS A 107 -11.32 -38.11 6.37
CA LYS A 107 -11.11 -38.77 5.07
C LYS A 107 -12.12 -39.88 4.74
N HIS A 108 -12.43 -40.76 5.71
CA HIS A 108 -13.34 -41.89 5.50
C HIS A 108 -14.80 -41.51 5.21
N LEU A 109 -15.21 -40.26 5.46
CA LEU A 109 -16.55 -39.77 5.16
C LEU A 109 -16.70 -39.36 3.68
N TYR A 110 -15.59 -39.11 2.97
CA TYR A 110 -15.58 -38.56 1.61
C TYR A 110 -14.46 -39.17 0.74
N ASN A 111 -14.36 -40.50 0.69
CA ASN A 111 -13.29 -41.17 -0.06
C ASN A 111 -13.30 -40.86 -1.58
N SER A 112 -14.47 -40.80 -2.23
CA SER A 112 -14.55 -40.45 -3.67
C SER A 112 -14.01 -39.04 -3.94
N LEU A 113 -14.46 -38.07 -3.16
CA LEU A 113 -13.98 -36.69 -3.25
C LEU A 113 -12.48 -36.59 -2.95
N ASN A 114 -11.96 -37.38 -2.00
CA ASN A 114 -10.52 -37.44 -1.73
C ASN A 114 -9.73 -37.84 -2.99
N ASP A 115 -10.22 -38.83 -3.73
CA ASP A 115 -9.54 -39.33 -4.93
C ASP A 115 -9.63 -38.33 -6.08
N GLU A 116 -10.78 -37.67 -6.27
CA GLU A 116 -10.96 -36.55 -7.21
C GLU A 116 -10.01 -35.38 -6.90
N LEU A 117 -9.84 -35.04 -5.61
CA LEU A 117 -8.91 -34.00 -5.18
C LEU A 117 -7.44 -34.40 -5.43
N LEU A 118 -7.07 -35.65 -5.18
CA LEU A 118 -5.71 -36.15 -5.47
C LEU A 118 -5.42 -36.12 -6.98
N GLU A 119 -6.41 -36.43 -7.81
CA GLU A 119 -6.27 -36.33 -9.26
C GLU A 119 -6.07 -34.89 -9.71
N LEU A 120 -6.87 -33.94 -9.19
CA LEU A 120 -6.68 -32.51 -9.44
C LEU A 120 -5.28 -32.03 -9.01
N GLN A 121 -4.80 -32.43 -7.83
CA GLN A 121 -3.46 -32.11 -7.35
C GLN A 121 -2.37 -32.67 -8.27
N SER A 122 -2.55 -33.89 -8.78
CA SER A 122 -1.64 -34.50 -9.75
C SER A 122 -1.58 -33.72 -11.06
N GLN A 123 -2.73 -33.26 -11.57
CA GLN A 123 -2.81 -32.42 -12.78
C GLN A 123 -2.11 -31.06 -12.60
N LEU A 124 -2.22 -30.46 -11.41
CA LEU A 124 -1.61 -29.16 -11.11
C LEU A 124 -0.10 -29.25 -10.84
N LYS A 125 0.39 -30.38 -10.34
CA LYS A 125 1.79 -30.57 -9.91
C LYS A 125 2.80 -30.10 -10.96
N GLY A 126 2.71 -30.61 -12.18
CA GLY A 126 3.68 -30.28 -13.23
C GLY A 126 3.71 -28.79 -13.59
N THR A 127 2.54 -28.14 -13.62
CA THR A 127 2.42 -26.70 -13.87
C THR A 127 3.04 -25.88 -12.74
N ILE A 128 2.80 -26.27 -11.49
CA ILE A 128 3.35 -25.60 -10.30
C ILE A 128 4.87 -25.77 -10.23
N GLU A 129 5.38 -26.99 -10.38
CA GLU A 129 6.82 -27.28 -10.35
C GLU A 129 7.55 -26.50 -11.45
N LYS A 130 6.99 -26.48 -12.67
CA LYS A 130 7.53 -25.67 -13.76
C LYS A 130 7.57 -24.18 -13.43
N TYR A 131 6.50 -23.63 -12.83
CA TYR A 131 6.47 -22.22 -12.44
C TYR A 131 7.50 -21.91 -11.35
N ILE A 132 7.66 -22.80 -10.37
CA ILE A 132 8.70 -22.67 -9.33
C ILE A 132 10.07 -22.62 -9.98
N ASP A 133 10.39 -23.55 -10.88
CA ASP A 133 11.70 -23.64 -11.51
C ASP A 133 11.99 -22.48 -12.46
N GLU A 134 11.01 -22.00 -13.21
CA GLU A 134 11.18 -20.91 -14.18
C GLU A 134 11.11 -19.51 -13.56
N LYS A 135 10.37 -19.33 -12.45
CA LYS A 135 10.07 -17.99 -11.91
C LYS A 135 10.56 -17.78 -10.48
N ILE A 136 10.48 -18.78 -9.60
CA ILE A 136 10.79 -18.60 -8.18
C ILE A 136 12.25 -18.95 -7.88
N THR A 137 12.72 -20.11 -8.34
CA THR A 137 14.09 -20.58 -8.13
C THR A 137 15.14 -19.58 -8.63
N PRO A 138 15.03 -18.96 -9.83
CA PRO A 138 16.01 -17.98 -10.30
C PRO A 138 16.09 -16.75 -9.39
N ARG A 139 14.97 -16.30 -8.83
CA ARG A 139 14.93 -15.17 -7.88
C ARG A 139 15.64 -15.52 -6.58
N ILE A 140 15.38 -16.73 -6.04
CA ILE A 140 16.07 -17.22 -4.84
C ILE A 140 17.58 -17.31 -5.10
N THR A 141 17.99 -17.87 -6.23
CA THR A 141 19.40 -17.99 -6.61
C THR A 141 20.07 -16.61 -6.74
N SER A 142 19.42 -15.65 -7.41
CA SER A 142 19.91 -14.27 -7.51
C SER A 142 20.11 -13.65 -6.12
N LYS A 143 19.14 -13.80 -5.20
CA LYS A 143 19.26 -13.28 -3.83
C LYS A 143 20.33 -13.99 -2.99
N LYS A 144 20.52 -15.30 -3.16
CA LYS A 144 21.59 -16.07 -2.49
C LYS A 144 22.97 -15.65 -2.98
N ALA A 145 23.14 -15.37 -4.27
CA ALA A 145 24.38 -14.85 -4.82
C ALA A 145 24.79 -13.52 -4.15
N ILE A 146 23.82 -12.64 -3.84
CA ILE A 146 24.06 -11.41 -3.07
C ILE A 146 24.55 -11.71 -1.63
N SER A 147 24.02 -12.77 -1.00
CA SER A 147 24.44 -13.18 0.35
C SER A 147 25.89 -13.72 0.36
N GLU A 148 26.29 -14.42 -0.71
CA GLU A 148 27.66 -14.91 -0.91
C GLU A 148 28.65 -13.78 -1.22
N HIS A 149 28.28 -12.90 -2.16
CA HIS A 149 29.06 -11.72 -2.52
C HIS A 149 28.13 -10.51 -2.74
N ASP A 150 28.23 -9.54 -1.84
CA ASP A 150 27.36 -8.37 -1.75
C ASP A 150 27.73 -7.31 -2.81
N PHE A 151 27.53 -7.64 -4.09
CA PHE A 151 27.81 -6.74 -5.23
C PHE A 151 26.97 -5.45 -5.21
N ILE A 152 25.87 -5.44 -4.43
CA ILE A 152 25.04 -4.26 -4.22
C ILE A 152 25.79 -3.27 -3.33
N ARG A 153 26.36 -3.74 -2.22
CA ARG A 153 27.22 -2.91 -1.38
C ARG A 153 28.42 -2.41 -2.19
N ASP A 154 29.04 -3.25 -3.00
CA ASP A 154 30.18 -2.83 -3.82
C ASP A 154 29.79 -1.71 -4.81
N SER A 155 28.59 -1.78 -5.39
CA SER A 155 28.04 -0.70 -6.23
C SER A 155 27.79 0.58 -5.42
N ILE A 156 27.30 0.47 -4.19
CA ILE A 156 27.08 1.63 -3.30
C ILE A 156 28.42 2.24 -2.90
N ASP A 157 29.42 1.43 -2.58
CA ASP A 157 30.78 1.88 -2.24
C ASP A 157 31.40 2.64 -3.41
N GLU A 158 31.25 2.16 -4.65
CA GLU A 158 31.67 2.86 -5.87
C GLU A 158 30.94 4.21 -6.05
N ILE A 159 29.62 4.22 -5.91
CA ILE A 159 28.79 5.43 -6.07
C ILE A 159 29.14 6.50 -5.03
N LEU A 160 29.35 6.08 -3.78
CA LEU A 160 29.62 7.01 -2.69
C LEU A 160 31.07 7.46 -2.70
N ASP A 161 32.04 6.61 -3.04
CA ASP A 161 33.47 6.97 -3.09
C ASP A 161 33.90 7.80 -1.87
N ASN A 162 33.71 7.22 -0.68
CA ASN A 162 33.96 7.83 0.63
C ASN A 162 33.15 9.09 0.96
N ARG A 163 32.10 9.45 0.20
CA ARG A 163 31.12 10.51 0.54
C ARG A 163 30.14 10.03 1.62
N VAL A 164 30.69 9.75 2.80
CA VAL A 164 29.96 9.35 4.01
C VAL A 164 30.32 10.30 5.16
N GLY A 165 29.40 10.54 6.08
CA GLY A 165 29.67 11.32 7.29
C GLY A 165 30.83 10.74 8.12
N SER A 166 31.62 11.63 8.71
CA SER A 166 32.68 11.23 9.64
C SER A 166 32.10 10.64 10.91
N ILE A 167 32.77 9.64 11.50
CA ILE A 167 32.42 9.08 12.80
C ILE A 167 32.41 10.21 13.84
N PRO A 168 31.30 10.46 14.56
CA PRO A 168 31.25 11.48 15.60
C PRO A 168 32.03 11.03 16.84
N ASP A 169 32.44 11.97 17.69
CA ASP A 169 32.94 11.65 19.02
C ASP A 169 31.79 11.57 20.05
N GLN A 170 32.10 11.03 21.23
CA GLN A 170 31.09 10.86 22.29
C GLN A 170 30.55 12.19 22.80
N ASP A 171 31.34 13.27 22.78
CA ASP A 171 30.91 14.58 23.26
C ASP A 171 29.86 15.18 22.34
N LYS A 172 30.05 15.09 21.02
CA LYS A 172 29.07 15.49 20.01
C LYS A 172 27.77 14.70 20.17
N ILE A 173 27.86 13.38 20.37
CA ILE A 173 26.68 12.54 20.64
C ILE A 173 25.97 12.97 21.92
N ASN A 174 26.70 13.23 23.01
CA ASN A 174 26.13 13.67 24.28
C ASN A 174 25.42 15.02 24.16
N ILE A 175 25.96 15.96 23.36
CA ILE A 175 25.31 17.24 23.05
C ILE A 175 23.98 16.99 22.33
N ILE A 176 23.98 16.16 21.29
CA ILE A 176 22.75 15.84 20.54
C ILE A 176 21.74 15.12 21.43
N ASN A 177 22.17 14.21 22.32
CA ASN A 177 21.28 13.51 23.26
C ASN A 177 20.59 14.48 24.23
N ASN A 178 21.32 15.46 24.75
CA ASN A 178 20.78 16.48 25.65
C ASN A 178 19.77 17.39 24.93
N GLU A 179 20.04 17.74 23.67
CA GLU A 179 19.07 18.43 22.81
C GLU A 179 17.84 17.56 22.55
N GLY A 180 18.05 16.30 22.15
CA GLY A 180 17.01 15.32 21.84
C GLY A 180 16.03 15.10 22.99
N LYS A 181 16.52 15.08 24.23
CA LYS A 181 15.66 15.03 25.43
C LYS A 181 14.65 16.18 25.45
N LYS A 182 15.08 17.41 25.18
CA LYS A 182 14.21 18.58 25.15
C LYS A 182 13.29 18.58 23.93
N ARG A 183 13.84 18.23 22.75
CA ARG A 183 13.10 18.17 21.50
C ARG A 183 11.93 17.18 21.60
N TYR A 184 12.19 15.97 22.08
CA TYR A 184 11.19 14.91 22.10
C TYR A 184 10.10 15.18 23.14
N GLN A 185 10.47 15.74 24.31
CA GLN A 185 9.50 16.22 25.30
C GLN A 185 8.53 17.25 24.73
N ASN A 186 9.03 18.13 23.85
CA ASN A 186 8.24 19.18 23.21
C ASN A 186 7.63 18.75 21.86
N LYS A 187 7.78 17.48 21.45
CA LYS A 187 7.36 16.97 20.13
C LYS A 187 7.93 17.77 18.96
N GLN A 188 9.17 18.25 19.12
CA GLN A 188 9.90 18.94 18.07
C GLN A 188 10.53 17.90 17.12
N PRO A 189 10.30 18.02 15.79
CA PRO A 189 10.83 17.09 14.81
C PRO A 189 12.34 17.23 14.57
N PRO A 190 12.99 16.23 13.95
CA PRO A 190 12.45 14.90 13.64
C PRO A 190 12.69 13.88 14.77
N GLY A 191 12.05 12.71 14.70
CA GLY A 191 12.39 11.53 15.49
C GLY A 191 11.66 11.37 16.82
N PHE A 192 10.83 12.33 17.25
CA PHE A 192 10.15 12.24 18.55
C PHE A 192 9.18 11.05 18.64
N LYS A 193 8.80 10.45 17.52
CA LYS A 193 8.01 9.21 17.50
C LYS A 193 8.78 7.97 18.00
N ASP A 194 10.11 8.03 17.97
CA ASP A 194 10.98 6.93 18.35
C ASP A 194 11.38 6.96 19.84
N ASP A 195 10.82 7.88 20.65
CA ASP A 195 11.12 8.00 22.09
C ASP A 195 10.78 6.74 22.91
N VAL A 196 9.97 5.84 22.35
CA VAL A 196 9.69 4.52 22.93
C VAL A 196 10.90 3.57 22.90
N LYS A 197 11.88 3.78 22.01
CA LYS A 197 13.10 2.97 21.93
C LYS A 197 14.01 3.29 23.11
N GLN A 198 14.47 2.27 23.84
CA GLN A 198 15.37 2.43 24.99
C GLN A 198 16.71 1.72 24.80
N SER A 199 16.91 1.07 23.65
CA SER A 199 18.15 0.36 23.36
C SER A 199 19.29 1.31 23.07
N ILE A 200 20.49 0.83 23.39
CA ILE A 200 21.75 1.54 23.22
C ILE A 200 22.61 0.72 22.26
N SER A 201 23.15 1.42 21.28
CA SER A 201 24.01 0.90 20.23
C SER A 201 25.45 1.35 20.43
N PHE A 202 26.41 0.50 20.05
CA PHE A 202 27.83 0.82 20.13
C PHE A 202 28.53 0.72 18.78
N PHE A 203 29.37 1.69 18.44
CA PHE A 203 30.22 1.63 17.25
C PHE A 203 31.53 2.39 17.47
N SER A 204 32.69 1.75 17.27
CA SER A 204 34.00 2.42 17.35
C SER A 204 34.19 3.27 18.62
N ASN A 205 33.83 2.72 19.79
CA ASN A 205 33.87 3.38 21.12
C ASN A 205 32.87 4.52 21.34
N ILE A 206 31.85 4.65 20.47
CA ILE A 206 30.75 5.59 20.67
C ILE A 206 29.49 4.86 21.13
N GLU A 207 28.78 5.47 22.06
CA GLU A 207 27.48 5.03 22.56
C GLU A 207 26.38 5.89 21.95
N LEU A 208 25.47 5.26 21.23
CA LEU A 208 24.33 5.88 20.54
C LEU A 208 23.03 5.41 21.20
N GLN A 209 22.12 6.33 21.48
CA GLN A 209 20.78 5.97 21.93
C GLN A 209 19.88 5.79 20.72
N ASP A 210 19.33 4.60 20.52
CA ASP A 210 18.62 4.25 19.26
C ASP A 210 17.39 5.13 19.00
N LYS A 211 16.78 5.70 20.04
CA LYS A 211 15.68 6.68 19.89
C LYS A 211 16.08 7.96 19.20
N TYR A 212 17.35 8.35 19.25
CA TYR A 212 17.87 9.57 18.65
C TYR A 212 18.45 9.35 17.25
N GLY A 213 18.28 8.17 16.64
CA GLY A 213 18.77 7.86 15.28
C GLY A 213 18.38 8.91 14.24
N ASP A 214 17.08 9.20 14.12
CA ASP A 214 16.54 10.25 13.22
C ASP A 214 17.16 11.63 13.50
N LEU A 215 17.40 11.95 14.78
CA LEU A 215 17.99 13.23 15.19
C LEU A 215 19.50 13.29 14.87
N TYR A 216 20.26 12.21 15.07
CA TYR A 216 21.67 12.14 14.68
C TYR A 216 21.81 12.36 13.18
N LEU A 217 21.04 11.62 12.38
CA LEU A 217 20.95 11.76 10.94
C LEU A 217 20.65 13.23 10.56
N TRP A 218 19.61 13.82 11.16
CA TRP A 218 19.21 15.20 10.85
C TRP A 218 20.30 16.23 11.16
N LYS A 219 20.98 16.11 12.30
CA LYS A 219 22.08 17.01 12.67
C LYS A 219 23.29 16.85 11.75
N GLU A 220 23.56 15.65 11.26
CA GLU A 220 24.61 15.43 10.27
C GLU A 220 24.27 16.05 8.91
N ILE A 221 23.01 15.96 8.46
CA ILE A 221 22.56 16.62 7.22
C ILE A 221 22.74 18.14 7.34
N ILE A 222 22.26 18.76 8.42
CA ILE A 222 22.41 20.21 8.64
C ILE A 222 23.89 20.60 8.62
N GLU A 223 24.75 19.85 9.32
CA GLU A 223 26.18 20.16 9.38
C GLU A 223 26.85 20.04 8.01
N LYS A 224 26.56 18.99 7.24
CA LYS A 224 27.10 18.86 5.88
C LYS A 224 26.62 19.97 4.95
N SER A 225 25.39 20.43 5.14
CA SER A 225 24.75 21.46 4.30
C SER A 225 25.33 22.86 4.48
N LYS A 226 26.12 23.10 5.53
CA LYS A 226 26.82 24.37 5.77
C LYS A 226 28.00 24.62 4.83
N ASP A 227 28.41 23.63 4.04
CA ASP A 227 29.44 23.78 3.01
C ASP A 227 28.98 24.84 1.99
N ASP A 228 29.83 25.83 1.69
CA ASP A 228 29.50 26.94 0.79
C ASP A 228 29.13 26.49 -0.63
N ASN A 229 29.56 25.29 -1.03
CA ASN A 229 29.26 24.69 -2.32
C ASN A 229 27.87 24.03 -2.37
N ILE A 230 27.16 23.97 -1.24
CA ILE A 230 25.81 23.44 -1.17
C ILE A 230 24.83 24.61 -1.07
N LYS A 231 23.84 24.61 -1.96
CA LYS A 231 22.74 25.59 -2.00
C LYS A 231 21.38 24.92 -1.90
N ASN A 232 21.28 23.65 -2.25
CA ASN A 232 20.04 22.90 -2.11
C ASN A 232 20.32 21.51 -1.53
N VAL A 233 19.33 20.96 -0.81
CA VAL A 233 19.39 19.60 -0.26
C VAL A 233 18.14 18.85 -0.65
N ILE A 234 18.32 17.69 -1.27
CA ILE A 234 17.27 16.72 -1.55
C ILE A 234 17.51 15.52 -0.65
N PHE A 235 16.63 15.32 0.34
CA PHE A 235 16.63 14.13 1.18
C PHE A 235 15.63 13.11 0.65
N ILE A 236 16.12 11.93 0.26
CA ILE A 236 15.33 10.82 -0.26
C ILE A 236 15.03 9.86 0.88
N CYS A 237 13.77 9.81 1.30
CA CYS A 237 13.32 9.00 2.42
C CYS A 237 11.93 8.40 2.14
N ASP A 238 11.77 7.10 2.39
CA ASP A 238 10.48 6.39 2.28
C ASP A 238 9.74 6.28 3.62
N ASP A 239 10.28 6.85 4.70
CA ASP A 239 9.60 6.84 6.00
C ASP A 239 8.54 7.95 6.04
N ASN A 240 7.26 7.57 6.00
CA ASN A 240 6.12 8.49 5.98
C ASN A 240 5.71 9.00 7.38
N LYS A 241 6.59 8.93 8.39
CA LYS A 241 6.27 9.46 9.72
C LYS A 241 5.92 10.96 9.67
N ASN A 242 4.89 11.32 10.42
CA ASN A 242 4.33 12.68 10.51
C ASN A 242 5.23 13.68 11.24
N ASP A 243 6.35 13.23 11.83
CA ASP A 243 7.41 14.11 12.37
C ASP A 243 8.46 14.45 11.30
N TRP A 244 8.32 13.95 10.08
CA TRP A 244 9.08 14.34 8.90
C TRP A 244 8.19 15.04 7.85
N TRP A 245 6.99 14.49 7.63
CA TRP A 245 6.11 14.89 6.55
C TRP A 245 4.95 15.76 6.99
N PHE A 246 4.70 16.83 6.24
CA PHE A 246 3.46 17.59 6.33
C PHE A 246 2.37 16.90 5.51
N THR A 247 1.42 16.28 6.21
CA THR A 247 0.24 15.64 5.62
C THR A 247 -1.03 16.39 6.02
N TYR A 248 -1.86 16.76 5.04
CA TYR A 248 -3.15 17.41 5.28
C TYR A 248 -4.23 16.80 4.38
N SER A 249 -5.38 16.47 4.97
CA SER A 249 -6.52 15.85 4.26
C SER A 249 -6.12 14.63 3.41
N GLY A 250 -5.25 13.78 3.94
CA GLY A 250 -4.79 12.56 3.27
C GLY A 250 -3.79 12.78 2.12
N LYS A 251 -3.31 14.02 1.91
CA LYS A 251 -2.28 14.35 0.92
C LYS A 251 -0.97 14.73 1.60
N THR A 252 0.15 14.24 1.08
CA THR A 252 1.49 14.64 1.50
C THR A 252 1.94 15.86 0.71
N HIS A 253 2.29 16.93 1.41
CA HIS A 253 2.63 18.24 0.83
C HIS A 253 4.13 18.53 0.84
N GLY A 254 4.94 17.69 1.48
CA GLY A 254 6.40 17.81 1.57
C GLY A 254 6.92 17.69 3.01
N ALA A 255 8.11 18.22 3.26
CA ALA A 255 8.69 18.30 4.60
C ALA A 255 7.83 19.18 5.54
N LEU A 256 7.87 18.90 6.84
CA LEU A 256 7.38 19.83 7.86
C LEU A 256 8.07 21.19 7.72
N GLU A 257 7.31 22.24 8.00
CA GLU A 257 7.79 23.62 7.99
C GLU A 257 8.93 23.81 8.98
N ALA A 258 8.88 23.16 10.14
CA ALA A 258 9.90 23.24 11.17
C ALA A 258 11.25 22.70 10.68
N LEU A 259 11.24 21.58 9.95
CA LEU A 259 12.44 20.98 9.36
C LEU A 259 13.02 21.87 8.26
N LYS A 260 12.17 22.29 7.32
CA LYS A 260 12.60 23.19 6.23
C LYS A 260 13.15 24.51 6.78
N THR A 261 12.51 25.08 7.80
CA THR A 261 12.96 26.33 8.43
C THR A 261 14.29 26.14 9.16
N GLU A 262 14.46 25.06 9.93
CA GLU A 262 15.71 24.78 10.64
C GLU A 262 16.89 24.67 9.67
N ILE A 263 16.81 23.79 8.67
CA ILE A 263 17.95 23.56 7.78
C ILE A 263 18.27 24.77 6.90
N CYS A 264 17.26 25.46 6.36
CA CYS A 264 17.52 26.66 5.55
C CYS A 264 18.18 27.78 6.37
N ASN A 265 17.80 27.95 7.64
CA ASN A 265 18.39 28.98 8.49
C ASN A 265 19.78 28.58 9.01
N ASP A 266 19.93 27.36 9.52
CA ASP A 266 21.17 26.90 10.17
C ASP A 266 22.29 26.62 9.17
N ALA A 267 21.94 26.20 7.95
CA ALA A 267 22.89 25.90 6.88
C ALA A 267 22.98 26.97 5.79
N ASN A 268 22.13 28.00 5.83
CA ASN A 268 22.07 29.08 4.82
C ASN A 268 21.90 28.54 3.38
N ILE A 269 21.05 27.53 3.21
CA ILE A 269 20.69 26.94 1.92
C ILE A 269 19.37 27.54 1.39
N ASN A 270 19.20 27.53 0.07
CA ASN A 270 18.02 28.08 -0.61
C ASN A 270 16.81 27.15 -0.49
N ASP A 271 17.01 25.85 -0.75
CA ASP A 271 15.92 24.87 -0.84
C ASP A 271 16.25 23.57 -0.11
N PHE A 272 15.24 23.06 0.60
CA PHE A 272 15.22 21.70 1.15
C PHE A 272 14.00 20.96 0.61
N LEU A 273 14.24 19.82 -0.03
CA LEU A 273 13.22 18.92 -0.55
C LEU A 273 13.30 17.59 0.17
N LEU A 274 12.18 17.16 0.76
CA LEU A 274 11.98 15.80 1.25
C LEU A 274 11.13 15.06 0.23
N ILE A 275 11.68 14.02 -0.39
CA ILE A 275 11.01 13.22 -1.42
C ILE A 275 11.14 11.72 -1.11
N ASN A 276 10.18 10.93 -1.58
CA ASN A 276 10.26 9.47 -1.51
C ASN A 276 11.01 8.89 -2.72
N GLN A 277 11.40 7.62 -2.65
CA GLN A 277 12.17 6.95 -3.70
C GLN A 277 11.40 6.89 -5.03
N LEU A 278 10.07 6.82 -5.00
CA LEU A 278 9.24 6.90 -6.21
C LEU A 278 9.35 8.26 -6.90
N THR A 279 9.24 9.35 -6.13
CA THR A 279 9.41 10.71 -6.64
C THR A 279 10.82 10.90 -7.17
N PHE A 280 11.83 10.40 -6.45
CA PHE A 280 13.21 10.42 -6.90
C PHE A 280 13.38 9.79 -8.29
N LEU A 281 12.83 8.60 -8.54
CA LEU A 281 12.90 7.98 -9.86
C LEU A 281 12.10 8.77 -10.91
N ASN A 282 10.90 9.25 -10.59
CA ASN A 282 10.10 10.03 -11.52
C ASN A 282 10.79 11.33 -11.96
N GLU A 283 11.36 12.09 -11.02
CA GLU A 283 12.09 13.33 -11.33
C GLU A 283 13.38 13.04 -12.10
N SER A 284 14.07 11.94 -11.77
CA SER A 284 15.23 11.47 -12.53
C SER A 284 14.88 11.17 -13.99
N ASN A 285 13.81 10.42 -14.22
CA ASN A 285 13.35 10.06 -15.56
C ASN A 285 12.88 11.28 -16.38
N LYS A 286 12.43 12.35 -15.71
CA LYS A 286 12.01 13.60 -16.37
C LYS A 286 13.17 14.53 -16.67
N HIS A 287 14.23 14.51 -15.87
CA HIS A 287 15.23 15.58 -15.87
C HIS A 287 16.63 15.13 -16.28
N LEU A 288 16.98 13.86 -16.10
CA LEU A 288 18.28 13.32 -16.49
C LEU A 288 18.17 12.70 -17.89
N GLU A 289 18.82 13.33 -18.88
CA GLU A 289 18.68 12.96 -20.31
C GLU A 289 19.11 11.52 -20.62
N ASN A 290 20.10 11.00 -19.89
CA ASN A 290 20.65 9.65 -20.07
C ASN A 290 19.89 8.56 -19.29
N ILE A 291 18.87 8.94 -18.52
CA ILE A 291 18.13 8.01 -17.67
C ILE A 291 16.79 7.69 -18.31
N LYS A 292 16.55 6.38 -18.50
CA LYS A 292 15.23 5.83 -18.82
C LYS A 292 14.90 4.75 -17.83
N ILE A 293 13.84 4.98 -17.06
CA ILE A 293 13.37 4.07 -16.01
C ILE A 293 12.19 3.28 -16.56
N ARG A 294 12.16 1.98 -16.24
CA ARG A 294 11.07 1.10 -16.65
C ARG A 294 9.80 1.36 -15.83
N ASP A 295 8.65 1.31 -16.47
CA ASP A 295 7.35 1.45 -15.80
C ASP A 295 7.13 0.37 -14.72
N SER A 296 7.64 -0.84 -14.96
CA SER A 296 7.63 -1.92 -13.98
C SER A 296 8.40 -1.57 -12.71
N SER A 297 9.51 -0.83 -12.84
CA SER A 297 10.31 -0.37 -11.71
C SER A 297 9.64 0.76 -10.94
N LEU A 298 8.98 1.70 -11.63
CA LEU A 298 8.16 2.72 -10.97
C LEU A 298 6.98 2.09 -10.21
N LYS A 299 6.34 1.08 -10.79
CA LYS A 299 5.24 0.34 -10.14
C LYS A 299 5.74 -0.38 -8.89
N GLU A 300 6.84 -1.10 -8.98
CA GLU A 300 7.41 -1.85 -7.87
C GLU A 300 7.86 -0.94 -6.72
N VAL A 301 8.55 0.16 -6.99
CA VAL A 301 8.98 1.12 -5.95
C VAL A 301 7.76 1.77 -5.28
N ARG A 302 6.69 2.05 -6.03
CA ARG A 302 5.42 2.50 -5.46
C ARG A 302 4.88 1.47 -4.46
N GLU A 303 4.84 0.19 -4.82
CA GLU A 303 4.35 -0.87 -3.94
C GLU A 303 5.23 -1.03 -2.69
N LEU A 304 6.56 -0.95 -2.82
CA LEU A 304 7.49 -0.97 -1.69
C LEU A 304 7.27 0.20 -0.72
N SER A 305 6.94 1.39 -1.23
CA SER A 305 6.63 2.56 -0.39
C SER A 305 5.32 2.40 0.40
N ILE A 306 4.32 1.72 -0.16
CA ILE A 306 3.01 1.48 0.46
C ILE A 306 3.10 0.41 1.56
N LEU A 307 3.89 -0.65 1.34
CA LEU A 307 4.02 -1.76 2.30
C LEU A 307 4.56 -1.30 3.67
N LYS A 308 5.39 -0.24 3.70
CA LYS A 308 5.92 0.33 4.95
C LYS A 308 4.86 1.05 5.80
N GLU A 309 3.75 1.50 5.22
CA GLU A 309 2.65 2.15 5.97
C GLU A 309 1.85 1.16 6.84
N GLY A 310 2.07 -0.16 6.71
CA GLY A 310 1.23 -1.19 7.33
C GLY A 310 1.93 -2.30 8.12
N GLU A 311 3.27 -2.38 8.16
CA GLU A 311 3.93 -3.65 8.53
C GLU A 311 4.63 -3.74 9.90
N SER A 312 5.08 -2.66 10.51
CA SER A 312 6.09 -2.76 11.58
C SER A 312 5.62 -3.42 12.90
N THR A 313 4.33 -3.36 13.25
CA THR A 313 3.84 -3.89 14.55
C THR A 313 2.55 -4.69 14.39
N ALA A 314 1.76 -4.40 13.35
CA ALA A 314 0.49 -5.07 13.11
C ALA A 314 0.68 -6.52 12.64
N LYS A 315 1.57 -6.82 11.67
CA LYS A 315 1.68 -8.17 11.10
C LYS A 315 2.21 -9.25 12.07
N LYS A 316 3.20 -8.92 12.92
CA LYS A 316 3.71 -9.85 13.95
C LYS A 316 2.63 -10.19 14.99
N ASN A 317 1.85 -9.19 15.40
CA ASN A 317 0.81 -9.36 16.41
C ASN A 317 -0.48 -9.99 15.84
N ILE A 318 -0.81 -9.70 14.58
CA ILE A 318 -1.93 -10.30 13.84
C ILE A 318 -1.69 -11.79 13.58
N SER A 319 -0.47 -12.20 13.23
CA SER A 319 -0.12 -13.62 13.05
C SER A 319 -0.30 -14.42 14.34
N ALA A 320 0.09 -13.88 15.49
CA ALA A 320 -0.07 -14.53 16.79
C ALA A 320 -1.55 -14.61 17.22
N TYR A 321 -2.33 -13.56 16.95
CA TYR A 321 -3.78 -13.53 17.20
C TYR A 321 -4.55 -14.54 16.33
N TYR A 322 -4.29 -14.58 15.02
CA TYR A 322 -4.94 -15.55 14.13
C TYR A 322 -4.53 -16.98 14.48
N GLN A 323 -3.27 -17.23 14.84
CA GLN A 323 -2.84 -18.56 15.27
C GLN A 323 -3.54 -18.98 16.56
N GLY A 324 -3.63 -18.10 17.57
CA GLY A 324 -4.35 -18.40 18.81
C GLY A 324 -5.86 -18.63 18.62
N TYR A 325 -6.49 -17.89 17.71
CA TYR A 325 -7.91 -18.09 17.35
C TYR A 325 -8.13 -19.42 16.60
N LEU A 326 -7.24 -19.77 15.65
CA LEU A 326 -7.27 -21.05 14.95
C LEU A 326 -6.98 -22.24 15.88
N ASP A 327 -6.20 -22.02 16.94
CA ASP A 327 -5.91 -23.00 17.99
C ASP A 327 -7.04 -23.09 19.06
N GLY A 328 -8.16 -22.37 18.88
CA GLY A 328 -9.37 -22.48 19.70
C GLY A 328 -9.38 -21.64 20.98
N LEU A 329 -8.48 -20.65 21.13
CA LEU A 329 -8.48 -19.75 22.28
C LEU A 329 -9.59 -18.70 22.20
N HIS A 330 -10.16 -18.32 23.35
CA HIS A 330 -11.09 -17.19 23.41
C HIS A 330 -10.35 -15.88 23.04
N PRO A 331 -10.96 -14.92 22.31
CA PRO A 331 -10.27 -13.72 21.83
C PRO A 331 -9.50 -12.95 22.91
N TYR A 332 -10.03 -12.86 24.14
CA TYR A 332 -9.34 -12.23 25.28
C TYR A 332 -8.10 -12.99 25.77
N GLU A 333 -8.05 -14.32 25.62
CA GLU A 333 -6.90 -15.14 26.03
C GLU A 333 -5.77 -15.10 24.98
N ALA A 334 -6.13 -15.05 23.68
CA ALA A 334 -5.17 -14.82 22.61
C ALA A 334 -4.53 -13.42 22.71
N ILE A 335 -5.30 -12.43 23.16
CA ILE A 335 -4.84 -11.06 23.44
C ILE A 335 -3.96 -11.00 24.69
N ALA A 336 -4.27 -11.73 25.76
CA ALA A 336 -3.45 -11.71 26.98
C ALA A 336 -2.06 -12.37 26.80
N LYS A 337 -1.90 -13.25 25.80
CA LYS A 337 -0.64 -13.95 25.49
C LYS A 337 0.22 -13.27 24.43
N SER A 338 -0.34 -12.30 23.72
CA SER A 338 0.39 -11.46 22.76
C SER A 338 0.58 -10.11 23.43
N ASP A 339 1.80 -9.58 23.53
CA ASP A 339 2.10 -8.31 24.22
C ASP A 339 1.47 -7.08 23.50
N ILE A 340 0.15 -7.05 23.31
CA ILE A 340 -0.58 -6.04 22.53
C ILE A 340 -1.25 -5.06 23.50
N LYS A 341 -0.99 -3.76 23.32
CA LYS A 341 -1.72 -2.71 24.03
C LYS A 341 -3.16 -2.61 23.50
N TYR A 342 -4.12 -2.48 24.41
CA TYR A 342 -5.56 -2.44 24.10
C TYR A 342 -5.94 -1.35 23.08
N ASP A 343 -5.23 -0.22 23.08
CA ASP A 343 -5.47 0.89 22.14
C ASP A 343 -5.02 0.58 20.70
N ASP A 344 -3.96 -0.23 20.53
CA ASP A 344 -3.47 -0.66 19.20
C ASP A 344 -4.43 -1.68 18.57
N ILE A 345 -5.05 -2.54 19.40
CA ILE A 345 -6.13 -3.44 18.98
C ILE A 345 -7.33 -2.63 18.52
N ARG A 346 -7.73 -1.59 19.25
CA ARG A 346 -8.91 -0.80 18.90
C ARG A 346 -8.74 -0.07 17.56
N ILE A 347 -7.56 0.48 17.30
CA ILE A 347 -7.28 1.20 16.05
C ILE A 347 -7.22 0.23 14.86
N VAL A 348 -6.54 -0.91 15.01
CA VAL A 348 -6.38 -1.89 13.93
C VAL A 348 -7.66 -2.70 13.72
N TYR A 349 -8.33 -3.16 14.78
CA TYR A 349 -9.64 -3.83 14.69
C TYR A 349 -10.65 -2.90 14.03
N ASN A 350 -10.74 -1.63 14.45
CA ASN A 350 -11.64 -0.70 13.77
C ASN A 350 -11.20 -0.48 12.32
N LYS A 351 -9.91 -0.28 12.00
CA LYS A 351 -9.46 -0.08 10.61
C LYS A 351 -9.70 -1.32 9.72
N HIS A 352 -9.52 -2.53 10.23
CA HIS A 352 -9.76 -3.79 9.50
C HIS A 352 -11.24 -4.14 9.39
N LEU A 353 -12.02 -3.92 10.46
CA LEU A 353 -13.48 -4.07 10.42
C LEU A 353 -14.09 -3.02 9.49
N ASN A 354 -13.59 -1.79 9.50
CA ASN A 354 -14.02 -0.70 8.62
C ASN A 354 -13.64 -0.98 7.16
N HIS A 355 -12.41 -1.41 6.88
CA HIS A 355 -12.04 -1.83 5.52
C HIS A 355 -12.87 -3.03 5.07
N LYS A 356 -13.10 -4.02 5.93
CA LYS A 356 -13.95 -5.18 5.61
C LYS A 356 -15.40 -4.76 5.37
N LEU A 357 -15.99 -3.93 6.24
CA LEU A 357 -17.35 -3.40 6.08
C LEU A 357 -17.49 -2.54 4.82
N TYR A 358 -16.49 -1.74 4.47
CA TYR A 358 -16.44 -0.97 3.23
C TYR A 358 -16.33 -1.87 1.99
N THR A 359 -15.46 -2.90 2.05
CA THR A 359 -15.29 -3.85 0.94
C THR A 359 -16.53 -4.72 0.77
N ASP A 360 -17.14 -5.18 1.86
CA ASP A 360 -18.37 -5.97 1.88
C ASP A 360 -19.56 -5.14 1.40
N ALA A 361 -19.68 -3.86 1.81
CA ALA A 361 -20.73 -2.97 1.32
C ALA A 361 -20.55 -2.60 -0.16
N GLN A 362 -19.30 -2.45 -0.64
CA GLN A 362 -19.03 -2.26 -2.07
C GLN A 362 -19.35 -3.51 -2.87
N LEU A 363 -18.96 -4.70 -2.39
CA LEU A 363 -19.27 -5.96 -3.05
C LEU A 363 -20.78 -6.18 -3.11
N HIS A 364 -21.49 -6.04 -1.98
CA HIS A 364 -22.95 -6.15 -1.89
C HIS A 364 -23.67 -5.13 -2.77
N GLY A 365 -23.21 -3.87 -2.76
CA GLY A 365 -23.76 -2.83 -3.63
C GLY A 365 -23.55 -3.13 -5.12
N ASN A 366 -22.38 -3.65 -5.51
CA ASN A 366 -22.09 -4.04 -6.88
C ASN A 366 -22.93 -5.24 -7.33
N GLU A 367 -23.09 -6.26 -6.48
CA GLU A 367 -23.96 -7.41 -6.76
C GLU A 367 -25.42 -6.97 -6.98
N LEU A 368 -25.95 -6.13 -6.10
CA LEU A 368 -27.30 -5.56 -6.24
C LEU A 368 -27.46 -4.70 -7.49
N PHE A 369 -26.41 -3.93 -7.85
CA PHE A 369 -26.39 -3.13 -9.07
C PHE A 369 -26.39 -4.00 -10.33
N ASP A 370 -25.60 -5.07 -10.35
CA ASP A 370 -25.53 -6.01 -11.48
C ASP A 370 -26.84 -6.77 -11.66
N GLU A 371 -27.45 -7.23 -10.56
CA GLU A 371 -28.77 -7.88 -10.59
C GLU A 371 -29.85 -6.94 -11.14
N ALA A 372 -29.92 -5.70 -10.62
CA ALA A 372 -30.89 -4.71 -11.08
C ALA A 372 -30.70 -4.37 -12.57
N ASN A 373 -29.46 -4.20 -13.04
CA ASN A 373 -29.19 -3.93 -14.46
C ASN A 373 -29.54 -5.10 -15.37
N ASN A 374 -29.32 -6.34 -14.92
CA ASN A 374 -29.74 -7.52 -15.66
C ASN A 374 -31.27 -7.54 -15.85
N ILE A 375 -32.03 -7.31 -14.77
CA ILE A 375 -33.49 -7.22 -14.82
C ILE A 375 -33.97 -6.06 -15.70
N ILE A 376 -33.32 -4.89 -15.64
CA ILE A 376 -33.61 -3.76 -16.53
C ILE A 376 -33.40 -4.15 -17.99
N SER A 377 -32.28 -4.81 -18.30
CA SER A 377 -31.96 -5.25 -19.66
C SER A 377 -32.97 -6.27 -20.18
N LEU A 378 -33.30 -7.29 -19.38
CA LEU A 378 -34.31 -8.30 -19.74
C LEU A 378 -35.68 -7.66 -19.97
N SER A 379 -36.08 -6.73 -19.10
CA SER A 379 -37.37 -6.03 -19.21
C SER A 379 -37.47 -5.17 -20.46
N LYS A 380 -36.37 -4.51 -20.86
CA LYS A 380 -36.32 -3.72 -22.11
C LYS A 380 -36.45 -4.61 -23.33
N ASN A 381 -35.72 -5.72 -23.37
CA ASN A 381 -35.81 -6.68 -24.48
C ASN A 381 -37.24 -7.26 -24.59
N LEU A 382 -37.86 -7.63 -23.46
CA LEU A 382 -39.23 -8.13 -23.48
C LEU A 382 -40.23 -7.03 -23.87
N LEU A 383 -40.03 -5.78 -23.46
CA LEU A 383 -40.87 -4.66 -23.91
C LEU A 383 -40.81 -4.51 -25.44
N ASP A 384 -39.64 -4.64 -26.06
CA ASP A 384 -39.51 -4.62 -27.53
C ASP A 384 -40.29 -5.76 -28.18
N GLU A 385 -40.28 -6.96 -27.59
CA GLU A 385 -41.11 -8.10 -28.04
C GLU A 385 -42.61 -7.85 -27.83
N ILE A 386 -43.01 -7.27 -26.70
CA ILE A 386 -44.40 -6.89 -26.39
C ILE A 386 -44.91 -5.85 -27.41
N TYR A 387 -44.09 -4.87 -27.77
CA TYR A 387 -44.45 -3.89 -28.80
C TYR A 387 -44.59 -4.53 -30.18
N SER A 388 -43.71 -5.48 -30.50
CA SER A 388 -43.74 -6.19 -31.79
C SER A 388 -44.98 -7.09 -31.94
N ASN A 389 -45.54 -7.58 -30.83
CA ASN A 389 -46.68 -8.48 -30.80
C ASN A 389 -47.95 -7.83 -30.18
N GLU A 390 -48.03 -6.49 -30.13
CA GLU A 390 -49.08 -5.78 -29.38
C GLU A 390 -50.51 -6.16 -29.82
N THR A 391 -50.74 -6.30 -31.12
CA THR A 391 -52.08 -6.66 -31.64
C THR A 391 -52.51 -8.05 -31.19
N ASP A 392 -51.62 -9.04 -31.25
CA ASP A 392 -51.93 -10.43 -30.90
C ASP A 392 -52.02 -10.63 -29.39
N LEU A 393 -51.19 -9.92 -28.62
CA LEU A 393 -51.30 -9.90 -27.16
C LEU A 393 -52.64 -9.30 -26.71
N ILE A 394 -53.06 -8.15 -27.26
CA ILE A 394 -54.34 -7.52 -26.93
C ILE A 394 -55.53 -8.45 -27.19
N LEU A 395 -55.47 -9.25 -28.26
CA LEU A 395 -56.51 -10.23 -28.57
C LEU A 395 -56.60 -11.34 -27.52
N ASN A 396 -55.46 -11.79 -26.99
CA ASN A 396 -55.39 -12.89 -26.03
C ASN A 396 -55.64 -12.49 -24.56
N MET A 397 -55.32 -11.25 -24.17
CA MET A 397 -55.43 -10.81 -22.77
C MET A 397 -56.47 -9.71 -22.50
N SER A 398 -57.15 -9.21 -23.53
CA SER A 398 -57.99 -7.99 -23.54
C SER A 398 -57.20 -6.68 -23.48
N LYS A 399 -57.71 -5.65 -24.17
CA LYS A 399 -57.04 -4.34 -24.29
C LYS A 399 -56.84 -3.63 -22.94
N GLU A 400 -57.81 -3.73 -22.05
CA GLU A 400 -57.74 -3.07 -20.73
C GLU A 400 -56.66 -3.69 -19.85
N HIS A 401 -56.62 -5.02 -19.80
CA HIS A 401 -55.60 -5.76 -19.04
C HIS A 401 -54.20 -5.53 -19.60
N PHE A 402 -54.03 -5.59 -20.92
CA PHE A 402 -52.76 -5.31 -21.60
C PHE A 402 -52.21 -3.91 -21.26
N LEU A 403 -53.07 -2.88 -21.38
CA LEU A 403 -52.66 -1.50 -21.11
C LEU A 403 -52.30 -1.29 -19.64
N ASN A 404 -53.03 -1.93 -18.72
CA ASN A 404 -52.75 -1.87 -17.28
C ASN A 404 -51.42 -2.55 -16.94
N LEU A 405 -51.24 -3.80 -17.38
CA LEU A 405 -50.05 -4.59 -17.10
C LEU A 405 -48.78 -3.94 -17.68
N ARG A 406 -48.84 -3.47 -18.93
CA ARG A 406 -47.75 -2.73 -19.58
C ARG A 406 -47.44 -1.43 -18.85
N GLY A 407 -48.48 -0.72 -18.41
CA GLY A 407 -48.34 0.53 -17.64
C GLY A 407 -47.66 0.32 -16.29
N LEU A 408 -47.99 -0.76 -15.58
CA LEU A 408 -47.34 -1.14 -14.32
C LEU A 408 -45.87 -1.54 -14.53
N LEU A 409 -45.60 -2.35 -15.55
CA LEU A 409 -44.23 -2.75 -15.91
C LEU A 409 -43.34 -1.54 -16.22
N ILE A 410 -43.79 -0.63 -17.10
CA ILE A 410 -43.03 0.58 -17.44
C ILE A 410 -42.81 1.47 -16.20
N LYS A 411 -43.82 1.60 -15.35
CA LYS A 411 -43.74 2.43 -14.14
C LYS A 411 -42.71 1.90 -13.16
N ASP A 412 -42.71 0.60 -12.88
CA ASP A 412 -41.78 0.02 -11.91
C ASP A 412 -40.37 -0.15 -12.51
N LEU A 413 -40.24 -0.39 -13.82
CA LEU A 413 -38.97 -0.37 -14.53
C LEU A 413 -38.28 1.01 -14.45
N ASN A 414 -39.02 2.10 -14.69
CA ASN A 414 -38.48 3.46 -14.57
C ASN A 414 -38.02 3.78 -13.14
N LYS A 415 -38.72 3.26 -12.12
CA LYS A 415 -38.28 3.40 -10.73
C LYS A 415 -37.00 2.60 -10.48
N LEU A 416 -36.94 1.36 -10.96
CA LEU A 416 -35.77 0.49 -10.81
C LEU A 416 -34.53 1.17 -11.41
N GLU A 417 -34.62 1.74 -12.60
CA GLU A 417 -33.53 2.52 -13.22
C GLU A 417 -33.10 3.72 -12.36
N ALA A 418 -34.06 4.49 -11.84
CA ALA A 418 -33.77 5.65 -11.01
C ALA A 418 -33.06 5.28 -9.70
N PHE A 419 -33.46 4.18 -9.06
CA PHE A 419 -32.81 3.68 -7.84
C PHE A 419 -31.42 3.08 -8.15
N THR A 420 -31.28 2.36 -9.25
CA THR A 420 -30.00 1.76 -9.70
C THR A 420 -28.96 2.85 -10.02
N ASN A 421 -29.36 3.93 -10.70
CA ASN A 421 -28.49 5.08 -10.96
C ASN A 421 -28.06 5.84 -9.70
N ARG A 422 -28.90 5.85 -8.66
CA ARG A 422 -28.53 6.43 -7.36
C ARG A 422 -27.62 5.51 -6.56
N LEU A 423 -27.83 4.20 -6.64
CA LEU A 423 -27.00 3.19 -5.99
C LEU A 423 -25.54 3.26 -6.47
N ILE A 424 -25.31 3.38 -7.79
CA ILE A 424 -23.93 3.47 -8.32
C ILE A 424 -23.19 4.72 -7.85
N LEU A 425 -23.88 5.85 -7.69
CA LEU A 425 -23.29 7.08 -7.14
C LEU A 425 -22.89 6.89 -5.67
N ILE A 426 -23.66 6.12 -4.90
CA ILE A 426 -23.35 5.78 -3.52
C ILE A 426 -22.11 4.86 -3.48
N ILE A 427 -22.03 3.86 -4.37
CA ILE A 427 -20.90 2.92 -4.46
C ILE A 427 -19.60 3.62 -4.87
N GLN A 428 -19.67 4.60 -5.78
CA GLN A 428 -18.50 5.27 -6.39
C GLN A 428 -17.92 6.43 -5.56
N THR A 429 -18.48 6.76 -4.39
CA THR A 429 -17.93 7.82 -3.54
C THR A 429 -16.56 7.45 -2.96
N GLU A 430 -15.53 8.27 -3.23
CA GLU A 430 -14.16 8.03 -2.78
C GLU A 430 -14.04 8.10 -1.25
N LYS A 431 -13.60 6.98 -0.64
CA LYS A 431 -13.21 6.77 0.78
C LYS A 431 -13.94 7.68 1.80
N PRO A 432 -15.13 7.27 2.27
CA PRO A 432 -15.84 7.98 3.32
C PRO A 432 -15.09 7.93 4.67
N SER A 433 -15.27 8.94 5.53
CA SER A 433 -14.86 8.85 6.94
C SER A 433 -15.66 7.78 7.70
N TYR A 434 -15.24 7.37 8.92
CA TYR A 434 -15.96 6.36 9.74
C TYR A 434 -17.48 6.61 9.86
N TYR A 435 -17.88 7.87 10.06
CA TYR A 435 -19.29 8.26 10.15
C TYR A 435 -20.03 8.09 8.82
N ASN A 436 -19.32 8.24 7.70
CA ASN A 436 -19.90 8.16 6.37
C ASN A 436 -19.98 6.71 5.84
N GLU A 437 -19.14 5.77 6.30
CA GLU A 437 -19.19 4.35 5.91
C GLU A 437 -20.41 3.62 6.49
N GLN A 438 -20.75 3.87 7.77
CA GLN A 438 -21.97 3.33 8.38
C GLN A 438 -23.22 3.88 7.69
N GLU A 439 -23.21 5.17 7.36
CA GLU A 439 -24.30 5.82 6.63
C GLU A 439 -24.42 5.26 5.20
N GLN A 440 -23.29 4.98 4.53
CA GLN A 440 -23.27 4.37 3.20
C GLN A 440 -23.85 2.95 3.23
N ASN A 441 -23.44 2.11 4.19
CA ASN A 441 -23.96 0.75 4.32
C ASN A 441 -25.46 0.75 4.68
N GLN A 442 -25.90 1.65 5.58
CA GLN A 442 -27.32 1.82 5.87
C GLN A 442 -28.13 2.19 4.62
N LYS A 443 -27.63 3.13 3.81
CA LYS A 443 -28.28 3.51 2.54
C LYS A 443 -28.32 2.35 1.56
N ILE A 444 -27.26 1.56 1.40
CA ILE A 444 -27.25 0.38 0.52
C ILE A 444 -28.33 -0.62 0.96
N ASN A 445 -28.43 -0.93 2.27
CA ASN A 445 -29.46 -1.83 2.81
C ASN A 445 -30.89 -1.28 2.66
N GLU A 446 -31.09 0.04 2.69
CA GLU A 446 -32.38 0.67 2.40
C GLU A 446 -32.74 0.55 0.91
N PHE A 447 -31.76 0.75 0.03
CA PHE A 447 -31.93 0.59 -1.42
C PHE A 447 -32.21 -0.85 -1.82
N GLU A 448 -31.54 -1.83 -1.19
CA GLU A 448 -31.76 -3.26 -1.41
C GLU A 448 -33.24 -3.65 -1.23
N LYS A 449 -33.86 -3.23 -0.13
CA LYS A 449 -35.28 -3.54 0.13
C LYS A 449 -36.20 -3.00 -0.96
N ILE A 450 -35.89 -1.81 -1.48
CA ILE A 450 -36.68 -1.16 -2.54
C ILE A 450 -36.43 -1.86 -3.87
N ILE A 451 -35.17 -2.11 -4.23
CA ILE A 451 -34.75 -2.74 -5.48
C ILE A 451 -35.29 -4.16 -5.57
N ASN A 452 -35.13 -4.99 -4.52
CA ASN A 452 -35.61 -6.37 -4.52
C ASN A 452 -37.14 -6.44 -4.65
N ASN A 453 -37.86 -5.50 -4.06
CA ASN A 453 -39.32 -5.45 -4.20
C ASN A 453 -39.74 -5.05 -5.63
N LEU A 454 -39.04 -4.09 -6.25
CA LEU A 454 -39.26 -3.71 -7.65
C LEU A 454 -38.92 -4.84 -8.61
N ILE A 455 -37.79 -5.53 -8.40
CA ILE A 455 -37.39 -6.71 -9.19
C ILE A 455 -38.48 -7.77 -9.12
N LYS A 456 -38.98 -8.08 -7.91
CA LYS A 456 -40.04 -9.07 -7.74
C LYS A 456 -41.31 -8.72 -8.51
N HIS A 457 -41.80 -7.47 -8.39
CA HIS A 457 -42.98 -7.03 -9.13
C HIS A 457 -42.75 -7.10 -10.64
N ILE A 458 -41.57 -6.64 -11.11
CA ILE A 458 -41.22 -6.68 -12.52
C ILE A 458 -41.21 -8.13 -13.02
N GLN A 459 -40.58 -9.05 -12.30
CA GLN A 459 -40.57 -10.47 -12.63
C GLN A 459 -41.99 -11.05 -12.74
N GLU A 460 -42.89 -10.72 -11.81
CA GLU A 460 -44.30 -11.13 -11.90
C GLU A 460 -44.97 -10.64 -13.20
N TYR A 461 -44.70 -9.40 -13.62
CA TYR A 461 -45.20 -8.87 -14.88
C TYR A 461 -44.56 -9.54 -16.11
N LEU A 462 -43.24 -9.79 -16.07
CA LEU A 462 -42.51 -10.45 -17.16
C LEU A 462 -42.99 -11.88 -17.34
N ASP A 463 -43.20 -12.64 -16.26
CA ASP A 463 -43.69 -14.01 -16.30
C ASP A 463 -45.10 -14.06 -16.91
N GLU A 464 -45.95 -13.11 -16.53
CA GLU A 464 -47.29 -13.01 -17.12
C GLU A 464 -47.21 -12.72 -18.62
N PHE A 465 -46.46 -11.70 -19.06
CA PHE A 465 -46.29 -11.42 -20.50
C PHE A 465 -45.68 -12.59 -21.27
N THR A 466 -44.69 -13.25 -20.69
CA THR A 466 -44.03 -14.42 -21.30
C THR A 466 -45.02 -15.58 -21.47
N SER A 467 -45.92 -15.78 -20.51
CA SER A 467 -46.95 -16.83 -20.62
C SER A 467 -47.88 -16.63 -21.81
N TYR A 468 -48.22 -15.37 -22.14
CA TYR A 468 -49.02 -15.05 -23.32
C TYR A 468 -48.20 -15.09 -24.62
N LEU A 469 -46.94 -14.66 -24.59
CA LEU A 469 -46.04 -14.73 -25.75
C LEU A 469 -45.75 -16.18 -26.18
N ILE A 470 -45.67 -17.13 -25.23
CA ILE A 470 -45.51 -18.56 -25.54
C ILE A 470 -46.76 -19.15 -26.21
N MET A 471 -47.93 -18.55 -26.00
CA MET A 471 -49.19 -19.01 -26.63
C MET A 471 -49.39 -18.45 -28.05
N LEU A 472 -48.58 -17.48 -28.47
CA LEU A 472 -48.51 -16.95 -29.83
C LEU A 472 -47.58 -17.82 -30.69
#